data_AF-A0A957Z0C2-F1
#
_entry.id   AF-A0A957Z0C2-F1
#
_cell.length_a   1.000
_cell.length_b   1.000
_cell.length_c   1.000
_cell.angle_alpha   90.00
_cell.angle_beta   90.00
_cell.angle_gamma   90.00
#
_symmetry.space_group_name_H-M   'P 1'
#
loop_
_entity.id
_entity.type
_entity.pdbx_description
1 polymer ?
#
loop_
_entity_poly.entity_id
_entity_poly.type
_entity_poly.pdbx_seq_one_letter_code
_entity_poly.pdbx_strand_id
1 'polypeptide(L)'
;RPQTDRMALDVFFNIVDADGRPRPDLSLSAADIVLLSAEGIATAPVQATVRDPQTPIYVALLVDTSGSMVNAMPAVREAAKAMVDEAPSNMFISVIPFSELPETGPLTPLSSFSRDHGLVKRDIDLVEAIPNSPTCLYNAAYNAIELLEGQEPNEEERRAIILFTDGRDEVVNGQPCSRRTEDDVIARATVNRNNLTPIFTIGLREGENPRIDEALLRRLAVETNAYYAIGDRNGVSNLFREIMGYLNSQWVAHADVFPHQGINQAEIRVDIGSGIPLRETFNFLSEADHSPKAEEPVAIEPRPPVFQNSTYQLPLSIANPQGIFRLEATVTLGGRVVRNIVVQVDGNPNPIVEWPAGEDFRAGDYRVEVRGQDFNGDQICELKDDKR
;
A
#
# COMPACT_ATOMS: atom_id res chain seq x y z
N ARG A 1 -25.22 -12.70 -5.41
CA ARG A 1 -24.16 -13.28 -4.54
C ARG A 1 -24.27 -12.62 -3.17
N PRO A 2 -23.80 -13.22 -2.06
CA PRO A 2 -23.87 -12.53 -0.77
C PRO A 2 -22.95 -11.31 -0.82
N GLN A 3 -23.53 -10.12 -0.98
CA GLN A 3 -22.86 -8.84 -0.77
C GLN A 3 -22.58 -8.72 0.72
N THR A 4 -21.31 -8.58 1.07
CA THR A 4 -20.87 -8.02 2.34
C THR A 4 -20.92 -6.49 2.21
N ASP A 5 -21.51 -5.82 3.18
CA ASP A 5 -21.97 -4.42 2.99
C ASP A 5 -20.84 -3.41 2.77
N ARG A 6 -19.62 -3.77 3.17
CA ARG A 6 -18.41 -2.95 3.11
C ARG A 6 -17.18 -3.83 3.27
N MET A 7 -16.04 -3.34 2.80
CA MET A 7 -14.72 -3.94 3.04
C MET A 7 -13.93 -2.99 3.94
N ALA A 8 -13.44 -3.49 5.07
CA ALA A 8 -12.44 -2.78 5.85
C ALA A 8 -11.11 -2.80 5.09
N LEU A 9 -10.55 -1.63 4.82
CA LEU A 9 -9.28 -1.45 4.13
C LEU A 9 -8.30 -0.74 5.04
N ASP A 10 -7.20 -1.43 5.37
CA ASP A 10 -6.04 -0.87 6.05
C ASP A 10 -4.94 -0.59 5.02
N VAL A 11 -4.56 0.68 4.90
CA VAL A 11 -3.47 1.13 4.02
C VAL A 11 -2.30 1.55 4.88
N PHE A 12 -1.21 0.80 4.83
CA PHE A 12 0.03 1.13 5.51
C PHE A 12 0.89 2.06 4.66
N PHE A 13 1.39 3.15 5.25
CA PHE A 13 2.21 4.13 4.53
C PHE A 13 3.24 4.81 5.43
N ASN A 14 4.28 5.35 4.82
CA ASN A 14 5.29 6.18 5.46
C ASN A 14 5.32 7.54 4.75
N ILE A 15 5.59 8.61 5.50
CA ILE A 15 5.91 9.90 4.90
C ILE A 15 7.41 10.07 4.92
N VAL A 16 7.96 10.37 3.74
CA VAL A 16 9.39 10.52 3.55
C VAL A 16 9.73 11.86 2.92
N ASP A 17 10.97 12.30 3.10
CA ASP A 17 11.52 13.44 2.35
C ASP A 17 12.00 13.02 0.94
N ALA A 18 12.58 13.97 0.20
CA ALA A 18 13.06 13.74 -1.16
C ALA A 18 14.21 12.71 -1.24
N ASP A 19 14.91 12.47 -0.13
CA ASP A 19 15.98 11.46 -0.02
C ASP A 19 15.46 10.10 0.47
N GLY A 20 14.13 9.97 0.67
CA GLY A 20 13.47 8.77 1.16
C GLY A 20 13.52 8.60 2.67
N ARG A 21 14.03 9.58 3.43
CA ARG A 21 14.14 9.48 4.89
C ARG A 21 12.79 9.69 5.55
N PRO A 22 12.47 8.91 6.60
CA PRO A 22 11.19 9.03 7.28
C PRO A 22 11.03 10.38 7.97
N ARG A 23 9.80 10.90 7.97
CA ARG A 23 9.40 12.17 8.60
C ARG A 23 8.42 11.94 9.75
N PRO A 24 8.88 11.33 10.87
CA PRO A 24 8.02 11.07 12.03
C PRO A 24 7.63 12.35 12.79
N ASP A 25 8.25 13.48 12.47
CA ASP A 25 7.97 14.79 13.06
C ASP A 25 6.69 15.44 12.52
N LEU A 26 6.12 14.90 11.44
CA LEU A 26 4.90 15.43 10.84
C LEU A 26 3.65 14.94 11.60
N SER A 27 2.74 15.88 11.88
CA SER A 27 1.41 15.57 12.41
C SER A 27 0.43 15.44 11.27
N LEU A 28 -0.31 14.33 11.25
CA LEU A 28 -1.35 14.07 10.25
C LEU A 28 -2.68 14.62 10.76
N SER A 29 -3.37 15.38 9.90
CA SER A 29 -4.62 16.05 10.27
C SER A 29 -5.86 15.34 9.75
N ALA A 30 -5.78 14.78 8.55
CA ALA A 30 -6.83 14.00 7.91
C ALA A 30 -6.23 13.07 6.84
N ALA A 31 -6.92 11.98 6.54
CA ALA A 31 -6.67 11.21 5.34
C ALA A 31 -7.99 10.72 4.75
N ASP A 32 -8.04 10.58 3.44
CA ASP A 32 -9.17 10.01 2.72
C ASP A 32 -8.68 8.98 1.70
N ILE A 33 -9.53 8.02 1.37
CA ILE A 33 -9.31 7.03 0.31
C ILE A 33 -10.33 7.23 -0.80
N VAL A 34 -9.86 7.20 -2.04
CA VAL A 34 -10.68 7.36 -3.25
C VAL A 34 -10.49 6.14 -4.13
N LEU A 35 -11.56 5.39 -4.40
CA LEU A 35 -11.52 4.32 -5.41
C LEU A 35 -11.54 4.92 -6.81
N LEU A 36 -10.81 4.29 -7.74
CA LEU A 36 -10.66 4.71 -9.14
C LEU A 36 -11.22 3.63 -10.08
N SER A 37 -12.07 4.02 -11.03
CA SER A 37 -12.63 3.09 -12.04
C SER A 37 -11.57 2.62 -13.03
N ALA A 38 -11.89 1.62 -13.85
CA ALA A 38 -11.02 1.17 -14.93
C ALA A 38 -10.69 2.29 -15.94
N GLU A 39 -11.58 3.28 -16.08
CA GLU A 39 -11.40 4.50 -16.88
C GLU A 39 -10.72 5.65 -16.13
N GLY A 40 -10.28 5.42 -14.87
CA GLY A 40 -9.63 6.41 -14.01
C GLY A 40 -10.57 7.43 -13.37
N ILE A 41 -11.87 7.14 -13.32
CA ILE A 41 -12.85 8.05 -12.71
C ILE A 41 -12.86 7.82 -11.19
N ALA A 42 -12.67 8.91 -10.44
CA ALA A 42 -12.65 8.90 -8.99
C ALA A 42 -14.05 8.81 -8.37
N THR A 43 -14.17 8.03 -7.29
CA THR A 43 -15.34 8.02 -6.40
C THR A 43 -15.32 9.20 -5.42
N ALA A 44 -16.41 9.35 -4.65
CA ALA A 44 -16.42 10.23 -3.49
C ALA A 44 -15.32 9.81 -2.49
N PRO A 45 -14.56 10.76 -1.90
CA PRO A 45 -13.58 10.43 -0.87
C PRO A 45 -14.24 9.81 0.35
N VAL A 46 -13.71 8.68 0.80
CA VAL A 46 -14.07 8.02 2.05
C VAL A 46 -13.07 8.46 3.12
N GLN A 47 -13.57 9.05 4.22
CA GLN A 47 -12.71 9.44 5.33
C GLN A 47 -12.02 8.23 5.95
N ALA A 48 -10.71 8.33 6.12
CA ALA A 48 -9.90 7.32 6.75
C ALA A 48 -9.45 7.76 8.15
N THR A 49 -9.49 6.82 9.10
CA THR A 49 -8.90 7.04 10.42
C THR A 49 -7.43 6.68 10.37
N VAL A 50 -6.56 7.65 10.68
CA VAL A 50 -5.11 7.43 10.71
C VAL A 50 -4.65 7.15 12.15
N ARG A 51 -3.82 6.12 12.32
CA ARG A 51 -3.29 5.69 13.62
C ARG A 51 -1.94 4.98 13.47
N ASP A 52 -1.26 4.77 14.59
CA ASP A 52 -0.07 3.92 14.65
C ASP A 52 -0.45 2.44 14.44
N PRO A 53 0.27 1.69 13.60
CA PRO A 53 0.07 0.26 13.40
C PRO A 53 0.20 -0.55 14.71
N GLN A 54 -0.90 -1.15 15.15
CA GLN A 54 -0.90 -2.05 16.30
C GLN A 54 -0.72 -3.52 15.89
N THR A 55 -0.86 -3.84 14.60
CA THR A 55 -0.69 -5.20 14.08
C THR A 55 0.74 -5.70 14.30
N PRO A 56 0.93 -7.00 14.60
CA PRO A 56 2.26 -7.61 14.66
C PRO A 56 3.09 -7.35 13.40
N ILE A 57 4.40 -7.21 13.56
CA ILE A 57 5.36 -7.20 12.46
C ILE A 57 6.43 -8.27 12.67
N TYR A 58 6.63 -9.14 11.68
CA TYR A 58 7.67 -10.15 11.66
C TYR A 58 8.87 -9.64 10.85
N VAL A 59 10.02 -9.55 11.51
CA VAL A 59 11.26 -9.02 10.93
C VAL A 59 12.30 -10.12 10.86
N ALA A 60 12.68 -10.50 9.64
CA ALA A 60 13.82 -11.37 9.40
C ALA A 60 15.09 -10.49 9.34
N LEU A 61 15.95 -10.59 10.35
CA LEU A 61 17.24 -9.90 10.39
C LEU A 61 18.31 -10.80 9.75
N LEU A 62 18.60 -10.54 8.49
CA LEU A 62 19.62 -11.24 7.71
C LEU A 62 20.97 -10.57 7.92
N VAL A 63 21.93 -11.32 8.48
CA VAL A 63 23.28 -10.81 8.74
C VAL A 63 24.29 -11.58 7.90
N ASP A 64 24.97 -10.88 7.01
CA ASP A 64 26.06 -11.45 6.21
C ASP A 64 27.22 -11.90 7.13
N THR A 65 27.62 -13.15 6.97
CA THR A 65 28.70 -13.82 7.70
C THR A 65 29.85 -14.23 6.78
N SER A 66 29.91 -13.67 5.58
CA SER A 66 30.99 -13.88 4.61
C SER A 66 32.36 -13.43 5.14
N GLY A 67 33.42 -13.81 4.41
CA GLY A 67 34.78 -13.53 4.84
C GLY A 67 35.13 -12.04 4.96
N SER A 68 34.48 -11.15 4.21
CA SER A 68 34.70 -9.69 4.27
C SER A 68 34.21 -9.09 5.59
N MET A 69 33.17 -9.69 6.17
CA MET A 69 32.51 -9.23 7.38
C MET A 69 33.33 -9.45 8.66
N VAL A 70 34.42 -10.21 8.64
CA VAL A 70 35.21 -10.60 9.82
C VAL A 70 35.59 -9.42 10.71
N ASN A 71 36.04 -8.32 10.11
CA ASN A 71 36.50 -7.17 10.88
C ASN A 71 35.35 -6.25 11.33
N ALA A 72 34.22 -6.28 10.63
CA ALA A 72 33.05 -5.46 10.93
C ALA A 72 32.10 -6.09 11.96
N MET A 73 32.07 -7.43 12.03
CA MET A 73 31.09 -8.20 12.80
C MET A 73 30.93 -7.76 14.27
N PRO A 74 32.00 -7.42 15.03
CA PRO A 74 31.82 -6.91 16.39
C PRO A 74 30.96 -5.64 16.46
N ALA A 75 31.17 -4.69 15.54
CA ALA A 75 30.38 -3.45 15.49
C ALA A 75 28.94 -3.72 15.02
N VAL A 76 28.74 -4.66 14.10
CA VAL A 76 27.42 -5.08 13.63
C VAL A 76 26.60 -5.66 14.76
N ARG A 77 27.17 -6.57 15.57
CA ARG A 77 26.46 -7.15 16.72
C ARG A 77 26.03 -6.09 17.73
N GLU A 78 26.93 -5.16 18.08
CA GLU A 78 26.59 -4.08 19.02
C GLU A 78 25.46 -3.18 18.47
N ALA A 79 25.52 -2.81 17.20
CA ALA A 79 24.49 -2.00 16.57
C ALA A 79 23.14 -2.72 16.42
N ALA A 80 23.16 -4.00 16.02
CA ALA A 80 21.95 -4.81 15.92
C ALA A 80 21.29 -5.02 17.30
N LYS A 81 22.08 -5.22 18.37
CA LYS A 81 21.53 -5.29 19.73
C LYS A 81 20.89 -3.98 20.18
N ALA A 82 21.47 -2.83 19.81
CA ALA A 82 20.89 -1.52 20.07
C ALA A 82 19.58 -1.31 19.28
N MET A 83 19.50 -1.81 18.04
CA MET A 83 18.24 -1.84 17.27
C MET A 83 17.15 -2.64 17.99
N VAL A 84 17.48 -3.80 18.56
CA VAL A 84 16.52 -4.59 19.35
C VAL A 84 16.02 -3.82 20.58
N ASP A 85 16.84 -2.94 21.18
CA ASP A 85 16.38 -2.07 22.29
C ASP A 85 15.34 -1.04 21.86
N GLU A 86 15.35 -0.63 20.59
CA GLU A 86 14.40 0.33 20.00
C GLU A 86 13.19 -0.34 19.32
N ALA A 87 13.15 -1.67 19.30
CA ALA A 87 12.06 -2.42 18.69
C ALA A 87 10.75 -2.27 19.48
N PRO A 88 9.60 -2.02 18.82
CA PRO A 88 8.31 -1.91 19.49
C PRO A 88 7.83 -3.28 19.98
N SER A 89 6.97 -3.28 21.01
CA SER A 89 6.51 -4.51 21.68
C SER A 89 5.70 -5.49 20.80
N ASN A 90 5.25 -5.06 19.61
CA ASN A 90 4.56 -5.88 18.62
C ASN A 90 5.49 -6.36 17.47
N MET A 91 6.79 -6.12 17.57
CA MET A 91 7.80 -6.59 16.60
C MET A 91 8.40 -7.93 17.04
N PHE A 92 8.29 -8.93 16.17
CA PHE A 92 8.90 -10.24 16.32
C PHE A 92 10.13 -10.30 15.44
N ILE A 93 11.29 -10.59 16.02
CA ILE A 93 12.56 -10.62 15.29
C ILE A 93 13.08 -12.06 15.26
N SER A 94 13.58 -12.48 14.11
CA SER A 94 14.36 -13.70 13.96
C SER A 94 15.70 -13.37 13.32
N VAL A 95 16.79 -13.80 13.95
CA VAL A 95 18.17 -13.53 13.50
C VAL A 95 18.64 -14.67 12.62
N ILE A 96 19.14 -14.32 11.44
CA ILE A 96 19.47 -15.30 10.42
C ILE A 96 20.83 -14.98 9.79
N PRO A 97 21.91 -15.62 10.25
CA PRO A 97 23.21 -15.51 9.62
C PRO A 97 23.18 -16.19 8.25
N PHE A 98 23.82 -15.58 7.24
CA PHE A 98 23.97 -16.21 5.93
C PHE A 98 25.37 -15.96 5.36
N SER A 99 25.87 -16.89 4.57
CA SER A 99 27.06 -16.69 3.74
C SER A 99 26.92 -17.58 2.50
N GLU A 100 27.37 -18.83 2.57
CA GLU A 100 27.07 -19.83 1.55
C GLU A 100 25.65 -20.39 1.72
N LEU A 101 24.84 -20.35 0.65
CA LEU A 101 23.49 -20.89 0.67
C LEU A 101 23.15 -21.51 -0.69
N PRO A 102 22.72 -22.79 -0.74
CA PRO A 102 22.28 -23.39 -2.00
C PRO A 102 21.01 -22.69 -2.52
N GLU A 103 20.78 -22.81 -3.84
CA GLU A 103 19.59 -22.25 -4.50
C GLU A 103 18.27 -22.75 -3.88
N THR A 104 18.26 -24.01 -3.44
CA THR A 104 17.12 -24.64 -2.77
C THR A 104 17.58 -25.17 -1.41
N GLY A 105 16.89 -24.78 -0.35
CA GLY A 105 17.20 -25.17 1.02
C GLY A 105 16.65 -24.15 2.02
N PRO A 106 16.23 -24.59 3.23
CA PRO A 106 15.68 -23.67 4.20
C PRO A 106 16.78 -22.72 4.70
N LEU A 107 16.47 -21.43 4.73
CA LEU A 107 17.19 -20.50 5.59
C LEU A 107 17.02 -21.01 7.03
N THR A 108 18.10 -21.04 7.83
CA THR A 108 18.06 -21.58 9.20
C THR A 108 18.21 -20.44 10.20
N PRO A 109 17.10 -19.97 10.80
CA PRO A 109 17.17 -19.03 11.91
C PRO A 109 17.92 -19.58 13.11
N LEU A 110 18.57 -18.69 13.87
CA LEU A 110 19.13 -19.06 15.17
C LEU A 110 18.04 -19.42 16.20
N SER A 111 16.90 -18.72 16.11
CA SER A 111 15.67 -19.06 16.82
C SER A 111 14.42 -18.62 16.04
N SER A 112 13.26 -19.16 16.40
CA SER A 112 11.97 -18.71 15.87
C SER A 112 11.71 -17.23 16.17
N PHE A 113 10.87 -16.58 15.36
CA PHE A 113 10.45 -15.20 15.55
C PHE A 113 9.98 -14.94 16.99
N SER A 114 10.60 -13.95 17.65
CA SER A 114 10.40 -13.71 19.06
C SER A 114 10.33 -12.22 19.40
N ARG A 115 9.51 -11.90 20.41
CA ARG A 115 9.47 -10.60 21.09
C ARG A 115 10.37 -10.55 22.33
N ASP A 116 11.00 -11.66 22.71
CA ASP A 116 11.96 -11.67 23.81
C ASP A 116 13.26 -11.03 23.35
N HIS A 117 13.42 -9.74 23.65
CA HIS A 117 14.63 -8.98 23.32
C HIS A 117 15.89 -9.64 23.90
N GLY A 118 15.80 -10.31 25.05
CA GLY A 118 16.91 -11.04 25.62
C GLY A 118 17.32 -12.26 24.79
N LEU A 119 16.35 -12.99 24.23
CA LEU A 119 16.62 -14.08 23.29
C LEU A 119 17.24 -13.56 21.99
N VAL A 120 16.62 -12.55 21.36
CA VAL A 120 17.09 -12.00 20.09
C VAL A 120 18.52 -11.46 20.21
N LYS A 121 18.87 -10.77 21.31
CA LYS A 121 20.24 -10.30 21.54
C LYS A 121 21.24 -11.44 21.73
N ARG A 122 20.85 -12.53 22.40
CA ARG A 122 21.70 -13.73 22.50
C ARG A 122 21.95 -14.35 21.13
N ASP A 123 20.94 -14.39 20.27
CA ASP A 123 21.12 -14.87 18.89
C ASP A 123 22.07 -13.97 18.12
N ILE A 124 21.95 -12.64 18.24
CA ILE A 124 22.90 -11.69 17.64
C ILE A 124 24.33 -11.96 18.12
N ASP A 125 24.53 -12.24 19.42
CA ASP A 125 25.85 -12.57 19.98
C ASP A 125 26.48 -13.84 19.38
N LEU A 126 25.67 -14.77 18.85
CA LEU A 126 26.13 -16.00 18.18
C LEU A 126 26.53 -15.79 16.71
N VAL A 127 26.27 -14.62 16.13
CA VAL A 127 26.61 -14.35 14.73
C VAL A 127 28.12 -14.13 14.59
N GLU A 128 28.76 -15.02 13.84
CA GLU A 128 30.19 -14.98 13.54
C GLU A 128 30.42 -15.01 12.03
N ALA A 129 31.31 -14.14 11.56
CA ALA A 129 31.76 -14.16 10.17
C ALA A 129 32.79 -15.28 9.96
N ILE A 130 32.68 -15.96 8.83
CA ILE A 130 33.46 -17.15 8.48
C ILE A 130 34.53 -16.73 7.46
N PRO A 131 35.83 -16.81 7.81
CA PRO A 131 36.90 -16.46 6.88
C PRO A 131 36.80 -17.22 5.55
N ASN A 132 36.97 -16.50 4.44
CA ASN A 132 36.87 -17.03 3.07
C ASN A 132 35.50 -17.60 2.67
N SER A 133 34.45 -17.37 3.46
CA SER A 133 33.09 -17.77 3.09
C SER A 133 32.51 -16.82 2.03
N PRO A 134 31.72 -17.33 1.05
CA PRO A 134 31.12 -16.52 0.00
C PRO A 134 29.89 -15.72 0.51
N THR A 135 29.31 -14.91 -0.37
CA THR A 135 28.10 -14.13 -0.09
C THR A 135 27.00 -14.52 -1.08
N CYS A 136 26.09 -15.44 -0.71
CA CYS A 136 24.92 -15.83 -1.49
C CYS A 136 23.70 -14.96 -1.13
N LEU A 137 23.81 -13.66 -1.43
CA LEU A 137 22.85 -12.62 -1.08
C LEU A 137 21.46 -12.87 -1.66
N TYR A 138 21.34 -13.17 -2.96
CA TYR A 138 20.03 -13.34 -3.58
C TYR A 138 19.31 -14.59 -3.09
N ASN A 139 20.02 -15.70 -2.90
CA ASN A 139 19.45 -16.90 -2.31
C ASN A 139 18.95 -16.61 -0.88
N ALA A 140 19.74 -15.89 -0.06
CA ALA A 140 19.37 -15.56 1.31
C ALA A 140 18.12 -14.66 1.38
N ALA A 141 18.09 -13.57 0.62
CA ALA A 141 16.96 -12.65 0.57
C ALA A 141 15.68 -13.35 0.09
N TYR A 142 15.77 -14.15 -0.98
CA TYR A 142 14.61 -14.88 -1.49
C TYR A 142 14.10 -15.93 -0.48
N ASN A 143 14.99 -16.73 0.12
CA ASN A 143 14.59 -17.73 1.10
C ASN A 143 14.02 -17.09 2.39
N ALA A 144 14.43 -15.87 2.73
CA ALA A 144 13.82 -15.11 3.83
C ALA A 144 12.37 -14.69 3.53
N ILE A 145 12.07 -14.34 2.27
CA ILE A 145 10.69 -14.08 1.84
C ILE A 145 9.85 -15.35 2.01
N GLU A 146 10.36 -16.51 1.56
CA GLU A 146 9.65 -17.79 1.73
C GLU A 146 9.46 -18.18 3.20
N LEU A 147 10.47 -17.90 4.05
CA LEU A 147 10.37 -18.11 5.49
C LEU A 147 9.25 -17.27 6.11
N LEU A 148 9.18 -15.97 5.78
CA LEU A 148 8.16 -15.06 6.28
C LEU A 148 6.76 -15.45 5.79
N GLU A 149 6.62 -15.80 4.50
CA GLU A 149 5.36 -16.33 3.95
C GLU A 149 4.87 -17.59 4.69
N GLY A 150 5.80 -18.44 5.14
CA GLY A 150 5.47 -19.63 5.91
C GLY A 150 5.08 -19.37 7.37
N GLN A 151 5.26 -18.14 7.90
CA GLN A 151 4.89 -17.79 9.27
C GLN A 151 3.48 -17.19 9.40
N GLU A 152 2.77 -16.93 8.30
CA GLU A 152 1.51 -16.17 8.33
C GLU A 152 0.26 -17.07 8.45
N PRO A 153 -0.43 -17.10 9.59
CA PRO A 153 -1.79 -17.63 9.68
C PRO A 153 -2.87 -16.57 9.34
N ASN A 154 -2.55 -15.26 9.38
CA ASN A 154 -3.50 -14.16 9.17
C ASN A 154 -2.96 -13.09 8.21
N GLU A 155 -3.77 -12.66 7.24
CA GLU A 155 -3.40 -11.69 6.18
C GLU A 155 -3.10 -10.26 6.67
N GLU A 156 -3.42 -9.94 7.93
CA GLU A 156 -3.20 -8.62 8.54
C GLU A 156 -1.82 -8.45 9.20
N GLU A 157 -1.02 -9.52 9.30
CA GLU A 157 0.30 -9.48 9.93
C GLU A 157 1.36 -8.93 8.97
N ARG A 158 2.11 -7.92 9.44
CA ARG A 158 3.11 -7.24 8.64
C ARG A 158 4.41 -8.05 8.61
N ARG A 159 5.19 -7.87 7.54
CA ARG A 159 6.51 -8.49 7.39
C ARG A 159 7.55 -7.50 6.90
N ALA A 160 8.81 -7.75 7.23
CA ALA A 160 9.95 -7.03 6.70
C ALA A 160 11.22 -7.88 6.75
N ILE A 161 12.14 -7.61 5.83
CA ILE A 161 13.50 -8.12 5.87
C ILE A 161 14.43 -6.94 6.18
N ILE A 162 15.37 -7.13 7.10
CA ILE A 162 16.53 -6.25 7.25
C ILE A 162 17.75 -7.04 6.78
N LEU A 163 18.29 -6.67 5.62
CA LEU A 163 19.44 -7.30 4.99
C LEU A 163 20.71 -6.48 5.25
N PHE A 164 21.62 -7.00 6.06
CA PHE A 164 22.91 -6.39 6.34
C PHE A 164 24.03 -7.08 5.56
N THR A 165 24.84 -6.34 4.79
CA THR A 165 26.01 -6.87 4.05
C THR A 165 27.06 -5.79 3.73
N ASP A 166 28.31 -6.20 3.52
CA ASP A 166 29.41 -5.37 3.00
C ASP A 166 29.86 -5.78 1.58
N GLY A 167 29.21 -6.79 1.00
CA GLY A 167 29.69 -7.52 -0.17
C GLY A 167 28.72 -7.55 -1.36
N ARG A 168 29.15 -8.22 -2.42
CA ARG A 168 28.35 -8.57 -3.60
C ARG A 168 27.88 -10.01 -3.50
N ASP A 169 26.88 -10.36 -4.30
CA ASP A 169 26.55 -11.76 -4.51
C ASP A 169 27.67 -12.47 -5.28
N GLU A 170 28.66 -13.02 -4.57
CA GLU A 170 29.84 -13.63 -5.17
C GLU A 170 30.54 -14.64 -4.26
N VAL A 171 31.23 -15.59 -4.89
CA VAL A 171 32.21 -16.45 -4.23
C VAL A 171 33.60 -15.80 -4.26
N VAL A 172 34.57 -16.40 -3.56
CA VAL A 172 35.93 -15.84 -3.38
C VAL A 172 36.61 -15.44 -4.70
N ASN A 173 36.33 -16.12 -5.81
CA ASN A 173 36.92 -15.85 -7.12
C ASN A 173 36.18 -14.77 -7.95
N GLY A 174 35.13 -14.14 -7.40
CA GLY A 174 34.33 -13.10 -8.06
C GLY A 174 33.23 -13.61 -9.00
N GLN A 175 32.98 -14.92 -9.05
CA GLN A 175 31.81 -15.48 -9.75
C GLN A 175 30.55 -15.32 -8.88
N PRO A 176 29.35 -15.20 -9.47
CA PRO A 176 28.10 -15.18 -8.71
C PRO A 176 27.97 -16.38 -7.76
N CYS A 177 27.51 -16.14 -6.54
CA CYS A 177 27.26 -17.19 -5.55
C CYS A 177 25.86 -17.79 -5.76
N SER A 178 24.88 -16.91 -5.92
CA SER A 178 23.50 -17.27 -6.16
C SER A 178 23.25 -17.60 -7.63
N ARG A 179 22.31 -18.51 -7.84
CA ARG A 179 21.73 -18.76 -9.17
C ARG A 179 20.54 -17.85 -9.46
N ARG A 180 19.87 -17.41 -8.39
CA ARG A 180 18.84 -16.37 -8.44
C ARG A 180 19.48 -15.02 -8.73
N THR A 181 18.67 -14.13 -9.26
CA THR A 181 19.04 -12.76 -9.61
C THR A 181 18.36 -11.76 -8.68
N GLU A 182 18.79 -10.50 -8.75
CA GLU A 182 18.10 -9.38 -8.11
C GLU A 182 16.61 -9.32 -8.50
N ASP A 183 16.30 -9.47 -9.78
CA ASP A 183 14.93 -9.41 -10.30
C ASP A 183 14.06 -10.53 -9.72
N ASP A 184 14.62 -11.73 -9.50
CA ASP A 184 13.88 -12.83 -8.87
C ASP A 184 13.48 -12.48 -7.43
N VAL A 185 14.36 -11.80 -6.68
CA VAL A 185 14.10 -11.35 -5.31
C VAL A 185 13.00 -10.28 -5.28
N ILE A 186 13.13 -9.25 -6.13
CA ILE A 186 12.14 -8.15 -6.21
C ILE A 186 10.78 -8.68 -6.66
N ALA A 187 10.76 -9.52 -7.70
CA ALA A 187 9.52 -10.13 -8.17
C ALA A 187 8.84 -10.94 -7.07
N ARG A 188 9.59 -11.75 -6.31
CA ARG A 188 9.03 -12.53 -5.20
C ARG A 188 8.53 -11.65 -4.06
N ALA A 189 9.27 -10.61 -3.68
CA ALA A 189 8.91 -9.68 -2.62
C ALA A 189 7.62 -8.90 -2.92
N THR A 190 7.33 -8.69 -4.20
CA THR A 190 6.21 -7.87 -4.67
C THR A 190 5.04 -8.66 -5.26
N VAL A 191 5.16 -9.99 -5.42
CA VAL A 191 4.16 -10.80 -6.12
C VAL A 191 2.81 -10.81 -5.42
N ASN A 192 2.81 -10.88 -4.08
CA ASN A 192 1.60 -10.81 -3.29
C ASN A 192 1.30 -9.34 -2.97
N ARG A 193 0.41 -8.73 -3.75
CA ARG A 193 0.08 -7.31 -3.61
C ARG A 193 -0.65 -6.95 -2.33
N ASN A 194 -1.33 -7.92 -1.70
CA ASN A 194 -2.00 -7.71 -0.42
C ASN A 194 -1.03 -7.81 0.76
N ASN A 195 0.09 -8.51 0.57
CA ASN A 195 1.11 -8.63 1.60
C ASN A 195 2.50 -8.60 0.95
N LEU A 196 3.04 -7.41 0.71
CA LEU A 196 4.39 -7.25 0.16
C LEU A 196 5.44 -7.63 1.21
N THR A 197 6.66 -8.00 0.81
CA THR A 197 7.82 -8.11 1.73
C THR A 197 8.81 -6.98 1.48
N PRO A 198 8.73 -5.86 2.21
CA PRO A 198 9.73 -4.81 2.15
C PRO A 198 11.12 -5.32 2.57
N ILE A 199 12.15 -5.02 1.77
CA ILE A 199 13.54 -5.40 2.02
C ILE A 199 14.35 -4.15 2.37
N PHE A 200 14.51 -3.90 3.66
CA PHE A 200 15.41 -2.87 4.16
C PHE A 200 16.85 -3.33 3.98
N THR A 201 17.70 -2.50 3.38
CA THR A 201 19.11 -2.85 3.16
C THR A 201 20.03 -1.98 3.99
N ILE A 202 20.99 -2.61 4.65
CA ILE A 202 22.10 -1.94 5.33
C ILE A 202 23.38 -2.35 4.64
N GLY A 203 23.98 -1.39 3.95
CA GLY A 203 25.20 -1.56 3.20
C GLY A 203 26.41 -0.99 3.94
N LEU A 204 27.44 -1.81 4.12
CA LEU A 204 28.69 -1.39 4.73
C LEU A 204 29.81 -1.18 3.70
N ARG A 205 30.36 0.03 3.65
CA ARG A 205 31.61 0.35 2.97
C ARG A 205 32.77 -0.03 3.86
N GLU A 206 33.47 -1.09 3.50
CA GLU A 206 34.60 -1.62 4.27
C GLU A 206 35.89 -1.61 3.44
N GLY A 207 36.98 -1.10 4.04
CA GLY A 207 38.29 -0.98 3.40
C GLY A 207 38.43 0.15 2.38
N GLU A 208 39.62 0.25 1.77
CA GLU A 208 39.97 1.32 0.80
C GLU A 208 39.29 1.14 -0.56
N ASN A 209 38.94 -0.09 -0.93
CA ASN A 209 38.20 -0.44 -2.14
C ASN A 209 36.96 -1.26 -1.76
N PRO A 210 35.87 -0.60 -1.33
CA PRO A 210 34.66 -1.29 -0.90
C PRO A 210 34.11 -2.20 -1.99
N ARG A 211 33.79 -3.45 -1.63
CA ARG A 211 33.21 -4.44 -2.56
C ARG A 211 31.69 -4.37 -2.62
N ILE A 212 31.05 -3.57 -1.79
CA ILE A 212 29.61 -3.34 -1.78
C ILE A 212 29.04 -2.99 -3.17
N ASP A 213 27.83 -3.47 -3.44
CA ASP A 213 26.99 -3.03 -4.57
C ASP A 213 25.87 -2.11 -4.08
N GLU A 214 26.17 -0.81 -4.00
CA GLU A 214 25.22 0.18 -3.48
C GLU A 214 23.99 0.36 -4.37
N ALA A 215 24.17 0.23 -5.68
CA ALA A 215 23.09 0.38 -6.65
C ALA A 215 22.07 -0.74 -6.46
N LEU A 216 22.56 -1.97 -6.30
CA LEU A 216 21.74 -3.13 -5.97
C LEU A 216 20.98 -2.96 -4.65
N LEU A 217 21.69 -2.64 -3.56
CA LEU A 217 21.06 -2.52 -2.24
C LEU A 217 19.99 -1.42 -2.22
N ARG A 218 20.24 -0.30 -2.91
CA ARG A 218 19.25 0.75 -3.11
C ARG A 218 18.05 0.23 -3.90
N ARG A 219 18.29 -0.48 -5.01
CA ARG A 219 17.23 -0.97 -5.90
C ARG A 219 16.35 -2.00 -5.18
N LEU A 220 16.92 -2.98 -4.48
CA LEU A 220 16.19 -3.91 -3.63
C LEU A 220 15.27 -3.19 -2.64
N ALA A 221 15.77 -2.17 -1.95
CA ALA A 221 14.96 -1.43 -0.99
C ALA A 221 13.86 -0.60 -1.66
N VAL A 222 14.20 0.20 -2.67
CA VAL A 222 13.25 1.11 -3.32
C VAL A 222 12.15 0.34 -4.06
N GLU A 223 12.49 -0.70 -4.82
CA GLU A 223 11.50 -1.47 -5.59
C GLU A 223 10.63 -2.39 -4.71
N THR A 224 10.98 -2.57 -3.43
CA THR A 224 10.16 -3.31 -2.45
C THR A 224 9.47 -2.40 -1.41
N ASN A 225 9.41 -1.09 -1.66
CA ASN A 225 8.80 -0.08 -0.77
C ASN A 225 9.47 0.00 0.62
N ALA A 226 10.79 -0.15 0.67
CA ALA A 226 11.60 -0.07 1.88
C ALA A 226 12.64 1.07 1.82
N TYR A 227 13.49 1.16 2.84
CA TYR A 227 14.58 2.12 2.93
C TYR A 227 15.95 1.43 2.90
N TYR A 228 16.97 2.15 2.43
CA TYR A 228 18.36 1.69 2.42
C TYR A 228 19.23 2.66 3.21
N ALA A 229 20.16 2.11 3.99
CA ALA A 229 21.16 2.88 4.72
C ALA A 229 22.56 2.39 4.33
N ILE A 230 23.40 3.29 3.82
CA ILE A 230 24.76 2.95 3.37
C ILE A 230 25.76 3.84 4.10
N GLY A 231 26.74 3.23 4.75
CA GLY A 231 27.78 3.94 5.49
C GLY A 231 29.00 3.08 5.72
N ASP A 232 29.86 3.50 6.65
CA ASP A 232 31.09 2.79 7.01
C ASP A 232 30.98 2.16 8.41
N ARG A 233 32.02 1.42 8.81
CA ARG A 233 32.08 0.73 10.10
C ARG A 233 31.85 1.64 11.30
N ASN A 234 32.32 2.88 11.25
CA ASN A 234 32.17 3.81 12.36
C ASN A 234 30.72 4.33 12.49
N GLY A 235 29.94 4.24 11.41
CA GLY A 235 28.56 4.66 11.33
C GLY A 235 27.52 3.55 11.49
N VAL A 236 27.90 2.28 11.69
CA VAL A 236 26.96 1.13 11.65
C VAL A 236 25.75 1.30 12.58
N SER A 237 25.95 1.81 13.80
CA SER A 237 24.84 2.09 14.72
C SER A 237 23.84 3.12 14.19
N ASN A 238 24.30 4.11 13.42
CA ASN A 238 23.40 5.07 12.79
C ASN A 238 22.63 4.42 11.63
N LEU A 239 23.25 3.53 10.85
CA LEU A 239 22.57 2.84 9.75
C LEU A 239 21.38 2.02 10.26
N PHE A 240 21.59 1.23 11.32
CA PHE A 240 20.50 0.48 11.97
C PHE A 240 19.41 1.42 12.52
N ARG A 241 19.79 2.55 13.12
CA ARG A 241 18.83 3.54 13.63
C ARG A 241 17.99 4.18 12.51
N GLU A 242 18.58 4.43 11.34
CA GLU A 242 17.84 4.94 10.18
C GLU A 242 16.77 3.95 9.71
N ILE A 243 17.11 2.66 9.60
CA ILE A 243 16.14 1.59 9.29
C ILE A 243 15.03 1.49 10.34
N MET A 244 15.39 1.51 11.63
CA MET A 244 14.39 1.46 12.70
C MET A 244 13.51 2.70 12.75
N GLY A 245 14.08 3.88 12.49
CA GLY A 245 13.33 5.12 12.37
C GLY A 245 12.26 5.02 11.29
N TYR A 246 12.56 4.34 10.17
CA TYR A 246 11.58 4.09 9.11
C TYR A 246 10.51 3.09 9.53
N LEU A 247 10.91 1.94 10.08
CA LEU A 247 9.96 0.91 10.56
C LEU A 247 9.01 1.45 11.63
N ASN A 248 9.51 2.33 12.49
CA ASN A 248 8.74 2.96 13.57
C ASN A 248 7.95 4.20 13.13
N SER A 249 8.11 4.69 11.89
CA SER A 249 7.38 5.85 11.37
C SER A 249 6.20 5.48 10.46
N GLN A 250 5.80 4.21 10.44
CA GLN A 250 4.70 3.76 9.61
C GLN A 250 3.36 4.17 10.22
N TRP A 251 2.43 4.60 9.37
CA TRP A 251 1.04 4.89 9.69
C TRP A 251 0.13 3.84 9.06
N VAL A 252 -1.06 3.65 9.63
CA VAL A 252 -2.16 2.94 8.96
C VAL A 252 -3.36 3.85 8.81
N ALA A 253 -3.86 3.99 7.58
CA ALA A 253 -5.13 4.62 7.26
C ALA A 253 -6.20 3.53 7.11
N HIS A 254 -7.21 3.55 7.97
CA HIS A 254 -8.31 2.61 7.98
C HIS A 254 -9.58 3.25 7.41
N ALA A 255 -10.21 2.61 6.43
CA ALA A 255 -11.51 3.04 5.89
C ALA A 255 -12.42 1.86 5.52
N ASP A 256 -13.73 2.08 5.62
CA ASP A 256 -14.75 1.18 5.09
C ASP A 256 -15.05 1.56 3.64
N VAL A 257 -14.61 0.74 2.68
CA VAL A 257 -14.73 1.00 1.23
C VAL A 257 -15.69 0.01 0.55
N PHE A 258 -16.09 0.33 -0.68
CA PHE A 258 -17.02 -0.46 -1.49
C PHE A 258 -16.40 -0.91 -2.83
N PRO A 259 -15.39 -1.81 -2.80
CA PRO A 259 -14.72 -2.30 -4.00
C PRO A 259 -15.55 -3.35 -4.75
N HIS A 260 -15.20 -3.57 -6.02
CA HIS A 260 -15.71 -4.71 -6.79
C HIS A 260 -14.86 -5.96 -6.60
N GLN A 261 -15.38 -7.14 -6.90
CA GLN A 261 -14.60 -8.37 -6.89
C GLN A 261 -13.42 -8.28 -7.87
N GLY A 262 -12.22 -8.62 -7.41
CA GLY A 262 -10.99 -8.54 -8.19
C GLY A 262 -10.10 -7.37 -7.79
N ILE A 263 -9.17 -7.00 -8.69
CA ILE A 263 -8.19 -5.96 -8.44
C ILE A 263 -8.85 -4.59 -8.62
N ASN A 264 -8.81 -3.78 -7.56
CA ASN A 264 -9.27 -2.40 -7.55
C ASN A 264 -8.06 -1.46 -7.48
N GLN A 265 -8.20 -0.25 -8.03
CA GLN A 265 -7.23 0.81 -7.86
C GLN A 265 -7.81 1.89 -6.93
N ALA A 266 -6.97 2.45 -6.06
CA ALA A 266 -7.34 3.55 -5.19
C ALA A 266 -6.22 4.58 -5.08
N GLU A 267 -6.59 5.79 -4.64
CA GLU A 267 -5.69 6.86 -4.25
C GLU A 267 -5.86 7.13 -2.74
N ILE A 268 -4.76 7.11 -2.00
CA ILE A 268 -4.73 7.64 -0.62
C ILE A 268 -4.36 9.11 -0.68
N ARG A 269 -5.08 9.95 0.07
CA ARG A 269 -4.81 11.37 0.22
C ARG A 269 -4.53 11.67 1.68
N VAL A 270 -3.39 12.27 1.99
CA VAL A 270 -2.97 12.57 3.37
C VAL A 270 -2.69 14.05 3.54
N ASP A 271 -3.38 14.70 4.45
CA ASP A 271 -3.17 16.12 4.78
C ASP A 271 -2.17 16.28 5.92
N ILE A 272 -1.04 16.91 5.58
CA ILE A 272 0.08 17.23 6.48
C ILE A 272 0.06 18.70 6.95
N GLY A 273 -1.05 19.42 6.76
CA GLY A 273 -1.22 20.82 7.18
C GLY A 273 -0.60 21.86 6.24
N SER A 274 -0.11 21.43 5.06
CA SER A 274 0.48 22.31 4.04
C SER A 274 -0.57 22.93 3.08
N GLY A 275 -1.82 22.48 3.17
CA GLY A 275 -2.93 22.90 2.31
C GLY A 275 -3.02 22.16 0.96
N ILE A 276 -2.02 21.35 0.60
CA ILE A 276 -2.07 20.42 -0.53
C ILE A 276 -1.80 19.02 0.01
N PRO A 277 -2.77 18.09 -0.04
CA PRO A 277 -2.57 16.74 0.46
C PRO A 277 -1.53 16.00 -0.39
N LEU A 278 -0.72 15.18 0.28
CA LEU A 278 0.08 14.17 -0.38
C LEU A 278 -0.86 13.11 -0.96
N ARG A 279 -0.51 12.54 -2.11
CA ARG A 279 -1.31 11.53 -2.79
C ARG A 279 -0.44 10.43 -3.35
N GLU A 280 -0.92 9.20 -3.26
CA GLU A 280 -0.29 8.05 -3.88
C GLU A 280 -1.36 7.06 -4.33
N THR A 281 -1.12 6.37 -5.45
CA THR A 281 -2.05 5.34 -5.95
C THR A 281 -1.57 3.94 -5.62
N PHE A 282 -2.51 3.05 -5.30
CA PHE A 282 -2.21 1.67 -4.96
C PHE A 282 -3.31 0.74 -5.50
N ASN A 283 -2.99 -0.54 -5.58
CA ASN A 283 -3.94 -1.59 -5.97
C ASN A 283 -4.18 -2.51 -4.78
N PHE A 284 -5.40 -3.03 -4.67
CA PHE A 284 -5.75 -4.04 -3.68
C PHE A 284 -6.75 -5.03 -4.29
N LEU A 285 -6.75 -6.26 -3.79
CA LEU A 285 -7.69 -7.30 -4.20
C LEU A 285 -8.89 -7.30 -3.24
N SER A 286 -10.10 -7.31 -3.81
CA SER A 286 -11.31 -7.66 -3.07
C SER A 286 -11.80 -9.04 -3.50
N GLU A 287 -12.13 -9.89 -2.54
CA GLU A 287 -12.62 -11.24 -2.83
C GLU A 287 -14.09 -11.27 -3.31
N ALA A 288 -14.84 -10.21 -3.01
CA ALA A 288 -16.26 -10.09 -3.31
C ALA A 288 -16.62 -8.67 -3.77
N ASP A 289 -17.83 -8.55 -4.34
CA ASP A 289 -18.41 -7.25 -4.61
C ASP A 289 -18.97 -6.65 -3.32
N HIS A 290 -18.59 -5.41 -3.06
CA HIS A 290 -19.10 -4.60 -1.96
C HIS A 290 -19.85 -3.41 -2.54
N SER A 291 -21.06 -3.22 -2.04
CA SER A 291 -21.85 -2.03 -2.33
C SER A 291 -22.46 -1.59 -1.01
N PRO A 292 -22.64 -0.29 -0.78
CA PRO A 292 -23.37 0.15 0.39
C PRO A 292 -24.74 -0.52 0.37
N LYS A 293 -25.05 -1.34 1.38
CA LYS A 293 -26.38 -1.91 1.52
C LYS A 293 -27.36 -0.75 1.51
N ALA A 294 -28.36 -0.83 0.64
CA ALA A 294 -29.49 0.07 0.67
C ALA A 294 -30.28 -0.20 1.96
N GLU A 295 -29.81 0.31 3.11
CA GLU A 295 -30.58 0.28 4.36
C GLU A 295 -31.89 1.07 4.20
N GLU A 296 -31.92 2.00 3.24
CA GLU A 296 -33.13 2.61 2.70
C GLU A 296 -33.06 2.52 1.16
N PRO A 297 -34.20 2.31 0.45
CA PRO A 297 -34.20 2.27 -1.00
C PRO A 297 -33.50 3.51 -1.55
N VAL A 298 -32.61 3.33 -2.52
CA VAL A 298 -32.00 4.41 -3.30
C VAL A 298 -33.12 5.10 -4.08
N ALA A 299 -33.82 6.01 -3.41
CA ALA A 299 -34.92 6.78 -3.94
C ALA A 299 -34.33 8.08 -4.49
N ILE A 300 -34.47 8.25 -5.80
CA ILE A 300 -34.26 9.52 -6.45
C ILE A 300 -35.61 10.21 -6.46
N GLU A 301 -35.77 11.28 -5.69
CA GLU A 301 -36.97 12.10 -5.72
C GLU A 301 -36.73 13.35 -6.57
N PRO A 302 -37.53 13.59 -7.62
CA PRO A 302 -37.45 14.83 -8.37
C PRO A 302 -38.04 15.97 -7.54
N ARG A 303 -37.34 17.11 -7.49
CA ARG A 303 -37.95 18.39 -7.12
C ARG A 303 -38.54 19.04 -8.36
N PRO A 304 -39.54 19.94 -8.22
CA PRO A 304 -40.15 20.60 -9.36
C PRO A 304 -39.07 21.21 -10.27
N PRO A 305 -39.03 20.86 -11.58
CA PRO A 305 -38.00 21.38 -12.47
C PRO A 305 -38.13 22.89 -12.58
N VAL A 306 -36.99 23.57 -12.43
CA VAL A 306 -36.88 25.03 -12.46
C VAL A 306 -36.33 25.44 -13.82
N PHE A 307 -36.94 26.45 -14.43
CA PHE A 307 -36.40 27.08 -15.63
C PHE A 307 -35.70 28.38 -15.25
N GLN A 308 -34.39 28.44 -15.45
CA GLN A 308 -33.60 29.63 -15.16
C GLN A 308 -32.48 29.78 -16.19
N ASN A 309 -32.17 31.01 -16.61
CA ASN A 309 -31.05 31.31 -17.50
C ASN A 309 -31.03 30.50 -18.82
N SER A 310 -32.19 30.21 -19.40
CA SER A 310 -32.34 29.36 -20.60
C SER A 310 -31.97 27.89 -20.41
N THR A 311 -31.95 27.41 -19.17
CA THR A 311 -31.66 26.02 -18.82
C THR A 311 -32.80 25.46 -17.97
N TYR A 312 -33.19 24.21 -18.25
CA TYR A 312 -34.01 23.44 -17.33
C TYR A 312 -33.10 22.73 -16.34
N GLN A 313 -33.42 22.90 -15.06
CA GLN A 313 -32.76 22.23 -13.95
C GLN A 313 -33.77 21.28 -13.32
N LEU A 314 -33.40 20.02 -13.17
CA LEU A 314 -34.12 19.02 -12.38
C LEU A 314 -33.27 18.72 -11.15
N PRO A 315 -33.51 19.41 -10.02
CA PRO A 315 -32.85 19.08 -8.77
C PRO A 315 -33.38 17.75 -8.28
N LEU A 316 -32.48 16.86 -7.89
CA LEU A 316 -32.80 15.55 -7.35
C LEU A 316 -32.48 15.51 -5.86
N SER A 317 -33.20 14.69 -5.12
CA SER A 317 -32.85 14.29 -3.75
C SER A 317 -32.52 12.81 -3.78
N ILE A 318 -31.33 12.43 -3.35
CA ILE A 318 -30.88 11.04 -3.31
C ILE A 318 -30.81 10.57 -1.87
N ALA A 319 -31.62 9.55 -1.54
CA ALA A 319 -31.39 8.76 -0.35
C ALA A 319 -30.14 7.88 -0.56
N ASN A 320 -29.16 8.00 0.34
CA ASN A 320 -27.87 7.29 0.27
C ASN A 320 -27.04 7.56 -1.01
N PRO A 321 -26.51 8.79 -1.20
CA PRO A 321 -25.75 9.16 -2.40
C PRO A 321 -24.40 8.43 -2.53
N GLN A 322 -23.94 7.74 -1.48
CA GLN A 322 -22.71 6.93 -1.52
C GLN A 322 -22.88 5.66 -2.37
N GLY A 323 -24.12 5.22 -2.62
CA GLY A 323 -24.41 4.05 -3.45
C GLY A 323 -24.48 4.32 -4.94
N ILE A 324 -24.73 5.58 -5.35
CA ILE A 324 -24.79 5.94 -6.77
C ILE A 324 -23.45 6.55 -7.17
N PHE A 325 -22.82 5.97 -8.19
CA PHE A 325 -21.64 6.53 -8.81
C PHE A 325 -22.02 7.65 -9.79
N ARG A 326 -22.92 7.35 -10.72
CA ARG A 326 -23.41 8.32 -11.70
C ARG A 326 -24.90 8.20 -11.97
N LEU A 327 -25.50 9.31 -12.37
CA LEU A 327 -26.84 9.36 -12.93
C LEU A 327 -26.75 9.48 -14.45
N GLU A 328 -27.51 8.67 -15.16
CA GLU A 328 -27.79 8.83 -16.57
C GLU A 328 -29.22 9.33 -16.73
N ALA A 329 -29.37 10.55 -17.25
CA ALA A 329 -30.66 11.13 -17.54
C ALA A 329 -30.92 11.19 -19.05
N THR A 330 -32.02 10.60 -19.49
CA THR A 330 -32.49 10.63 -20.88
C THR A 330 -33.69 11.57 -20.98
N VAL A 331 -33.54 12.63 -21.78
CA VAL A 331 -34.62 13.59 -22.05
C VAL A 331 -35.27 13.23 -23.37
N THR A 332 -36.59 13.04 -23.35
CA THR A 332 -37.41 12.67 -24.50
C THR A 332 -38.45 13.76 -24.77
N LEU A 333 -38.61 14.19 -26.02
CA LEU A 333 -39.59 15.16 -26.47
C LEU A 333 -40.44 14.55 -27.59
N GLY A 334 -41.77 14.54 -27.44
CA GLY A 334 -42.67 13.96 -28.44
C GLY A 334 -42.35 12.49 -28.79
N GLY A 335 -41.83 11.73 -27.83
CA GLY A 335 -41.42 10.32 -28.01
C GLY A 335 -40.03 10.10 -28.62
N ARG A 336 -39.25 11.16 -28.90
CA ARG A 336 -37.87 11.05 -29.40
C ARG A 336 -36.85 11.47 -28.34
N VAL A 337 -35.81 10.67 -28.15
CA VAL A 337 -34.68 11.04 -27.29
C VAL A 337 -33.97 12.23 -27.90
N VAL A 338 -33.90 13.33 -27.14
CA VAL A 338 -33.25 14.57 -27.56
C VAL A 338 -31.93 14.82 -26.83
N ARG A 339 -31.75 14.26 -25.61
CA ARG A 339 -30.50 14.37 -24.84
C ARG A 339 -30.25 13.12 -23.99
N ASN A 340 -28.97 12.81 -23.82
CA ASN A 340 -28.45 11.93 -22.77
C ASN A 340 -27.47 12.76 -21.94
N ILE A 341 -27.63 12.74 -20.62
CA ILE A 341 -26.89 13.56 -19.67
C ILE A 341 -26.29 12.61 -18.64
N VAL A 342 -25.01 12.80 -18.32
CA VAL A 342 -24.34 12.05 -17.26
C VAL A 342 -23.99 13.03 -16.15
N VAL A 343 -24.42 12.74 -14.92
CA VAL A 343 -24.11 13.51 -13.72
C VAL A 343 -23.37 12.60 -12.75
N GLN A 344 -22.13 12.96 -12.39
CA GLN A 344 -21.43 12.28 -11.31
C GLN A 344 -22.08 12.66 -9.98
N VAL A 345 -22.39 11.66 -9.15
CA VAL A 345 -23.04 11.92 -7.86
C VAL A 345 -21.99 12.29 -6.82
N ASP A 346 -20.84 11.61 -6.79
CA ASP A 346 -19.72 11.91 -5.88
C ASP A 346 -20.16 12.12 -4.42
N GLY A 347 -21.13 11.31 -3.95
CA GLY A 347 -21.68 11.44 -2.59
C GLY A 347 -22.56 12.68 -2.35
N ASN A 348 -22.86 13.48 -3.39
CA ASN A 348 -23.78 14.62 -3.32
C ASN A 348 -25.23 14.14 -3.13
N PRO A 349 -25.89 14.47 -2.00
CA PRO A 349 -27.28 14.11 -1.78
C PRO A 349 -28.28 14.91 -2.63
N ASN A 350 -27.85 16.01 -3.26
CA ASN A 350 -28.70 16.90 -4.05
C ASN A 350 -28.08 17.24 -5.43
N PRO A 351 -27.85 16.26 -6.33
CA PRO A 351 -27.35 16.57 -7.66
C PRO A 351 -28.43 17.26 -8.51
N ILE A 352 -27.98 17.97 -9.53
CA ILE A 352 -28.86 18.67 -10.47
C ILE A 352 -28.59 18.12 -11.88
N VAL A 353 -29.65 17.63 -12.52
CA VAL A 353 -29.62 17.30 -13.96
C VAL A 353 -30.02 18.55 -14.73
N GLU A 354 -29.16 19.02 -15.64
CA GLU A 354 -29.38 20.25 -16.37
C GLU A 354 -29.34 20.05 -17.89
N TRP A 355 -30.24 20.72 -18.61
CA TRP A 355 -30.21 20.77 -20.07
C TRP A 355 -30.69 22.12 -20.62
N PRO A 356 -30.11 22.60 -21.74
CA PRO A 356 -30.51 23.86 -22.33
C PRO A 356 -31.93 23.79 -22.91
N ALA A 357 -32.70 24.86 -22.74
CA ALA A 357 -34.00 25.00 -23.37
C ALA A 357 -33.83 25.35 -24.85
N GLY A 358 -33.95 24.35 -25.72
CA GLY A 358 -34.16 24.56 -27.15
C GLY A 358 -35.54 25.15 -27.45
N GLU A 359 -35.74 25.66 -28.68
CA GLU A 359 -37.02 26.23 -29.12
C GLU A 359 -38.20 25.24 -28.99
N ASP A 360 -37.93 23.94 -29.09
CA ASP A 360 -38.94 22.88 -29.04
C ASP A 360 -39.49 22.57 -27.63
N PHE A 361 -38.86 23.06 -26.55
CA PHE A 361 -39.25 22.76 -25.17
C PHE A 361 -40.29 23.72 -24.58
N ARG A 362 -40.66 24.79 -25.30
CA ARG A 362 -41.56 25.83 -24.77
C ARG A 362 -43.05 25.49 -24.90
N ALA A 363 -43.40 24.40 -25.58
CA ALA A 363 -44.80 24.06 -25.90
C ALA A 363 -45.14 22.55 -25.95
N GLY A 364 -44.22 21.64 -25.61
CA GLY A 364 -44.43 20.19 -25.75
C GLY A 364 -44.18 19.40 -24.47
N ASP A 365 -44.93 18.31 -24.32
CA ASP A 365 -44.74 17.30 -23.27
C ASP A 365 -43.33 16.71 -23.37
N TYR A 366 -42.56 16.82 -22.29
CA TYR A 366 -41.23 16.20 -22.18
C TYR A 366 -41.22 15.17 -21.05
N ARG A 367 -40.35 14.19 -21.23
CA ARG A 367 -40.16 13.09 -20.29
C ARG A 367 -38.69 12.97 -19.94
N VAL A 368 -38.39 12.88 -18.64
CA VAL A 368 -37.03 12.67 -18.15
C VAL A 368 -37.00 11.31 -17.44
N GLU A 369 -36.19 10.40 -17.96
CA GLU A 369 -35.85 9.14 -17.27
C GLU A 369 -34.47 9.30 -16.66
N VAL A 370 -34.34 9.10 -15.34
CA VAL A 370 -33.06 9.15 -14.63
C VAL A 370 -32.74 7.77 -14.08
N ARG A 371 -31.57 7.24 -14.40
CA ARG A 371 -31.08 5.94 -13.93
C ARG A 371 -29.84 6.17 -13.08
N GLY A 372 -29.83 5.65 -11.86
CA GLY A 372 -28.64 5.60 -11.04
C GLY A 372 -27.88 4.32 -11.32
N GLN A 373 -26.59 4.46 -11.61
CA GLN A 373 -25.67 3.36 -11.75
C GLN A 373 -24.70 3.34 -10.58
N ASP A 374 -24.37 2.15 -10.11
CA ASP A 374 -23.23 1.96 -9.22
C ASP A 374 -21.91 2.12 -9.99
N PHE A 375 -20.81 1.92 -9.28
CA PHE A 375 -19.46 2.02 -9.83
C PHE A 375 -19.17 0.98 -10.94
N ASN A 376 -19.86 -0.16 -10.93
CA ASN A 376 -19.72 -1.21 -11.93
C ASN A 376 -20.55 -0.95 -13.19
N GLY A 377 -21.37 0.11 -13.19
CA GLY A 377 -22.31 0.40 -14.26
C GLY A 377 -23.63 -0.38 -14.12
N ASP A 378 -23.83 -1.11 -13.03
CA ASP A 378 -25.09 -1.79 -12.76
C ASP A 378 -26.15 -0.77 -12.37
N GLN A 379 -27.33 -0.88 -12.97
CA GLN A 379 -28.44 0.02 -12.67
C GLN A 379 -29.05 -0.36 -11.31
N ILE A 380 -28.93 0.53 -10.33
CA ILE A 380 -29.40 0.30 -8.95
C ILE A 380 -30.70 1.04 -8.62
N CYS A 381 -31.07 2.07 -9.38
CA CYS A 381 -32.34 2.78 -9.23
C CYS A 381 -32.80 3.45 -10.54
N GLU A 382 -34.11 3.68 -10.68
CA GLU A 382 -34.71 4.37 -11.83
C GLU A 382 -35.81 5.33 -11.34
N LEU A 383 -35.83 6.53 -11.88
CA LEU A 383 -36.90 7.52 -11.76
C LEU A 383 -37.45 7.84 -13.15
N LYS A 384 -38.78 7.88 -13.25
CA LYS A 384 -39.50 8.34 -14.44
C LYS A 384 -40.34 9.53 -14.04
N ASP A 385 -39.96 10.73 -14.49
CA ASP A 385 -40.72 11.95 -14.28
C ASP A 385 -41.38 12.37 -15.60
N ASP A 386 -42.71 12.31 -15.62
CA ASP A 386 -43.55 12.66 -16.77
C ASP A 386 -44.19 14.02 -16.52
N LYS A 387 -43.73 15.05 -17.23
CA LYS A 387 -44.46 16.32 -17.27
C LYS A 387 -45.43 16.29 -18.45
N ARG A 388 -46.72 16.10 -18.11
CA ARG A 388 -47.85 16.35 -19.02
C ARG A 388 -48.24 17.81 -19.01
#